data_AF-A0A961JP16-F1
#
_entry.id   AF-A0A961JP16-F1
#
_cell.length_a   1.000
_cell.length_b   1.000
_cell.length_c   1.000
_cell.angle_alpha   90.00
_cell.angle_beta   90.00
_cell.angle_gamma   90.00
#
_symmetry.space_group_name_H-M   'P 1'
#
loop_
_entity.id
_entity.type
_entity.pdbx_description
1 polymer ?
#
loop_
_entity_poly.entity_id
_entity_poly.type
_entity_poly.pdbx_seq_one_letter_code
_entity_poly.pdbx_strand_id
1 'polypeptide(L)'
;MIDESGFDGVTMAGLARRVGVSTGTLYLYVRTKEELFLALFVEAMASVTARVEAEATRDTLVDVMTRATVEEPLYLALLARLAAAIEANVADEPLFAAKRRLWGYGARTAAKIAELYGIEIEMAGEIAQALMIAMQGAAHFDITSQRDPSTVPEDMRPLYASQAYTERFPTTARLILASLA
;
A
#
# COMPACT_ATOMS: atom_id res chain seq x y z
N MET A 1 15.12 0.35 -11.65
CA MET A 1 14.52 1.57 -12.24
C MET A 1 13.99 2.49 -11.17
N ILE A 2 12.96 2.11 -10.40
CA ILE A 2 12.45 2.99 -9.33
C ILE A 2 13.53 3.29 -8.29
N ASP A 3 14.32 2.28 -7.88
CA ASP A 3 15.45 2.48 -6.95
C ASP A 3 16.59 3.34 -7.52
N GLU A 4 16.67 3.47 -8.85
CA GLU A 4 17.75 4.18 -9.54
C GLU A 4 17.39 5.63 -9.88
N SER A 5 16.14 5.87 -10.27
CA SER A 5 15.68 7.16 -10.82
C SER A 5 14.46 7.76 -10.12
N GLY A 6 13.98 7.11 -9.06
CA GLY A 6 12.69 7.43 -8.45
C GLY A 6 11.50 7.16 -9.39
N PHE A 7 10.28 7.39 -8.87
CA PHE A 7 9.04 7.21 -9.63
C PHE A 7 8.92 8.17 -10.82
N ASP A 8 9.39 9.41 -10.68
CA ASP A 8 9.28 10.42 -11.74
C ASP A 8 10.23 10.13 -12.92
N GLY A 9 11.40 9.55 -12.64
CA GLY A 9 12.39 9.18 -13.66
C GLY A 9 12.03 7.92 -14.47
N VAL A 10 10.98 7.18 -14.08
CA VAL A 10 10.49 6.05 -14.88
C VAL A 10 9.86 6.58 -16.17
N THR A 11 10.37 6.11 -17.31
CA THR A 11 9.83 6.43 -18.64
C THR A 11 9.48 5.16 -19.40
N MET A 12 8.46 5.22 -20.25
CA MET A 12 8.06 4.08 -21.10
C MET A 12 9.19 3.62 -22.03
N ALA A 13 9.96 4.57 -22.58
CA ALA A 13 11.11 4.26 -23.42
C ALA A 13 12.26 3.60 -22.63
N GLY A 14 12.52 4.07 -21.41
CA GLY A 14 13.49 3.46 -20.50
C GLY A 14 13.08 2.05 -20.10
N LEU A 15 11.79 1.85 -19.78
CA LEU A 15 11.25 0.55 -19.42
C LEU A 15 11.33 -0.43 -20.59
N ALA A 16 10.87 -0.04 -21.78
CA ALA A 16 10.93 -0.87 -22.98
C ALA A 16 12.37 -1.32 -23.28
N ARG A 17 13.34 -0.39 -23.18
CA ARG A 17 14.77 -0.70 -23.33
C ARG A 17 15.26 -1.69 -22.28
N ARG A 18 14.86 -1.54 -21.02
CA ARG A 18 15.30 -2.41 -19.93
C ARG A 18 14.76 -3.83 -20.04
N VAL A 19 13.53 -4.00 -20.50
CA VAL A 19 12.90 -5.32 -20.69
C VAL A 19 13.12 -5.91 -22.09
N GLY A 20 13.86 -5.20 -22.96
CA GLY A 20 14.26 -5.70 -24.29
C GLY A 20 13.14 -5.73 -25.32
N VAL A 21 12.09 -4.91 -25.17
CA VAL A 21 10.96 -4.84 -26.11
C VAL A 21 10.87 -3.47 -26.78
N SER A 22 10.13 -3.38 -27.89
CA SER A 22 9.82 -2.08 -28.49
C SER A 22 8.82 -1.31 -27.62
N THR A 23 8.85 0.02 -27.66
CA THR A 23 7.83 0.85 -26.99
C THR A 23 6.43 0.52 -27.49
N GLY A 24 6.26 0.27 -28.79
CA GLY A 24 4.99 -0.18 -29.38
C GLY A 24 4.47 -1.48 -28.77
N THR A 25 5.35 -2.46 -28.52
CA THR A 25 5.01 -3.72 -27.85
C THR A 25 4.57 -3.46 -26.41
N LEU A 26 5.27 -2.59 -25.68
CA LEU A 26 4.92 -2.26 -24.30
C LEU A 26 3.55 -1.57 -24.19
N TYR A 27 3.22 -0.68 -25.14
CA TYR A 27 1.94 0.03 -25.20
C TYR A 27 0.73 -0.88 -25.46
N LEU A 28 0.92 -2.13 -25.88
CA LEU A 28 -0.16 -3.12 -25.97
C LEU A 28 -0.64 -3.57 -24.58
N TYR A 29 0.19 -3.42 -23.54
CA TYR A 29 -0.09 -3.90 -22.18
C TYR A 29 -0.38 -2.77 -21.21
N VAL A 30 0.37 -1.66 -21.30
CA VAL A 30 0.23 -0.49 -20.41
C VAL A 30 0.43 0.79 -21.20
N ARG A 31 -0.56 1.69 -21.16
CA ARG A 31 -0.56 2.92 -21.97
C ARG A 31 0.23 4.04 -21.33
N THR A 32 0.34 4.05 -20.00
CA THR A 32 1.08 5.06 -19.24
C THR A 32 1.89 4.41 -18.13
N LYS A 33 2.85 5.17 -17.57
CA LYS A 33 3.62 4.70 -16.41
C LYS A 33 2.72 4.60 -15.17
N GLU A 34 1.68 5.42 -15.06
CA GLU A 34 0.70 5.38 -13.98
C GLU A 34 -0.19 4.15 -14.08
N GLU A 35 -0.57 3.71 -15.29
CA GLU A 35 -1.28 2.44 -15.49
C GLU A 35 -0.42 1.25 -15.04
N LEU A 36 0.88 1.28 -15.35
CA LEU A 36 1.84 0.30 -14.84
C LEU A 36 1.94 0.33 -13.31
N PHE A 37 2.07 1.51 -12.70
CA PHE A 37 2.15 1.66 -11.25
C PHE A 37 0.87 1.17 -10.55
N LEU A 38 -0.30 1.41 -11.15
CA LEU A 38 -1.57 0.90 -10.66
C LEU A 38 -1.61 -0.63 -10.73
N ALA A 39 -1.16 -1.22 -11.84
CA ALA A 39 -1.08 -2.68 -11.98
C ALA A 39 -0.15 -3.31 -10.94
N LEU A 40 1.04 -2.74 -10.73
CA LEU A 40 1.99 -3.18 -9.70
C LEU A 40 1.38 -3.08 -8.29
N PHE A 41 0.65 -2.00 -8.00
CA PHE A 41 -0.01 -1.86 -6.70
C PHE A 41 -1.10 -2.91 -6.48
N VAL A 42 -1.88 -3.24 -7.52
CA VAL A 42 -2.88 -4.30 -7.46
C VAL A 42 -2.24 -5.66 -7.16
N GLU A 43 -1.07 -5.96 -7.74
CA GLU A 43 -0.32 -7.19 -7.44
C GLU A 43 0.23 -7.19 -6.01
N ALA A 44 0.84 -6.08 -5.57
CA ALA A 44 1.35 -5.93 -4.21
C ALA A 44 0.22 -6.09 -3.17
N MET A 45 -0.97 -5.51 -3.41
CA MET A 45 -2.16 -5.71 -2.58
C MET A 45 -2.60 -7.17 -2.54
N ALA A 46 -2.55 -7.88 -3.66
CA ALA A 46 -2.88 -9.30 -3.71
C ALA A 46 -1.94 -10.13 -2.81
N SER A 47 -0.63 -9.85 -2.88
CA SER A 47 0.40 -10.49 -2.06
C SER A 47 0.18 -10.22 -0.57
N VAL A 48 0.02 -8.96 -0.18
CA VAL A 48 -0.24 -8.56 1.21
C VAL A 48 -1.51 -9.23 1.76
N THR A 49 -2.61 -9.20 1.02
CA THR A 49 -3.86 -9.85 1.44
C THR A 49 -3.68 -11.36 1.62
N ALA A 50 -2.99 -12.03 0.69
CA ALA A 50 -2.74 -13.47 0.80
C ALA A 50 -1.91 -13.83 2.04
N ARG A 51 -0.89 -13.02 2.38
CA ARG A 51 -0.08 -13.19 3.59
C ARG A 51 -0.90 -13.00 4.87
N VAL A 52 -1.74 -11.96 4.90
CA VAL A 52 -2.64 -11.72 6.05
C VAL A 52 -3.59 -12.89 6.26
N GLU A 53 -4.23 -13.40 5.20
CA GLU A 53 -5.12 -14.56 5.33
C GLU A 53 -4.40 -15.82 5.82
N ALA A 54 -3.19 -16.07 5.34
CA ALA A 54 -2.42 -17.27 5.65
C ALA A 54 -1.81 -17.25 7.06
N GLU A 55 -1.37 -16.08 7.54
CA GLU A 55 -0.52 -15.97 8.73
C GLU A 55 -1.22 -15.33 9.93
N ALA A 56 -2.25 -14.50 9.72
CA ALA A 56 -2.84 -13.72 10.80
C ALA A 56 -3.69 -14.57 11.75
N THR A 57 -3.42 -14.40 13.04
CA THR A 57 -4.29 -14.79 14.14
C THR A 57 -4.87 -13.54 14.80
N ARG A 58 -5.83 -13.69 15.72
CA ARG A 58 -6.41 -12.57 16.46
C ARG A 58 -5.33 -11.72 17.15
N ASP A 59 -4.35 -12.37 17.76
CA ASP A 59 -3.29 -11.68 18.52
C ASP A 59 -2.20 -11.08 17.64
N THR A 60 -2.05 -11.57 16.40
CA THR A 60 -0.94 -11.20 15.51
C THR A 60 -1.37 -10.37 14.30
N LEU A 61 -2.68 -10.13 14.10
CA LEU A 61 -3.23 -9.47 12.92
C LEU A 61 -2.49 -8.17 12.58
N VAL A 62 -2.30 -7.28 13.55
CA VAL A 62 -1.63 -5.99 13.33
C VAL A 62 -0.17 -6.17 12.93
N ASP A 63 0.54 -7.08 13.59
CA ASP A 63 1.96 -7.31 13.32
C ASP A 63 2.15 -7.97 11.94
N VAL A 64 1.28 -8.91 11.57
CA VAL A 64 1.26 -9.53 10.23
C VAL A 64 0.93 -8.49 9.16
N MET A 65 -0.09 -7.65 9.34
CA MET A 65 -0.41 -6.58 8.40
C MET A 65 0.76 -5.62 8.22
N THR A 66 1.40 -5.21 9.31
CA THR A 66 2.54 -4.29 9.29
C THR A 66 3.74 -4.90 8.58
N ARG A 67 4.09 -6.14 8.92
CA ARG A 67 5.19 -6.86 8.29
C ARG A 67 4.92 -7.07 6.80
N ALA A 68 3.72 -7.52 6.46
CA ALA A 68 3.36 -7.83 5.07
C ALA A 68 3.50 -6.59 4.17
N THR A 69 3.08 -5.42 4.62
CA THR A 69 3.16 -4.18 3.83
C THR A 69 4.57 -3.60 3.76
N VAL A 70 5.37 -3.74 4.80
CA VAL A 70 6.78 -3.28 4.82
C VAL A 70 7.66 -4.16 3.94
N GLU A 71 7.45 -5.47 3.97
CA GLU A 71 8.24 -6.43 3.21
C GLU A 71 7.80 -6.57 1.75
N GLU A 72 6.55 -6.21 1.42
CA GLU A 72 6.06 -6.24 0.03
C GLU A 72 6.70 -5.09 -0.78
N PRO A 73 7.48 -5.41 -1.83
CA PRO A 73 8.16 -4.39 -2.62
C PRO A 73 7.21 -3.33 -3.16
N LEU A 74 7.61 -2.06 -3.05
CA LEU A 74 6.90 -0.89 -3.55
C LEU A 74 5.51 -0.63 -2.92
N TYR A 75 5.01 -1.49 -2.03
CA TYR A 75 3.64 -1.38 -1.50
C TYR A 75 3.37 0.00 -0.88
N LEU A 76 4.14 0.38 0.14
CA LEU A 76 3.97 1.65 0.85
C LEU A 76 4.24 2.86 -0.06
N ALA A 77 5.24 2.74 -0.93
CA ALA A 77 5.62 3.80 -1.86
C ALA A 77 4.53 4.08 -2.90
N LEU A 78 3.88 3.04 -3.41
CA LEU A 78 2.75 3.13 -4.33
C LEU A 78 1.48 3.58 -3.60
N LEU A 79 1.20 3.03 -2.42
CA LEU A 79 0.02 3.37 -1.61
C LEU A 79 -0.05 4.88 -1.34
N ALA A 80 1.06 5.49 -0.93
CA ALA A 80 1.11 6.92 -0.65
C ALA A 80 0.95 7.83 -1.88
N ARG A 81 1.18 7.29 -3.09
CA ARG A 81 1.03 8.01 -4.37
C ARG A 81 -0.28 7.69 -5.07
N LEU A 82 -1.02 6.68 -4.58
CA LEU A 82 -2.18 6.10 -5.26
C LEU A 82 -3.22 7.16 -5.62
N ALA A 83 -3.77 7.86 -4.61
CA ALA A 83 -4.81 8.85 -4.84
C ALA A 83 -4.29 10.15 -5.48
N ALA A 84 -3.11 10.63 -5.06
CA ALA A 84 -2.62 11.96 -5.44
C ALA A 84 -2.01 12.01 -6.85
N ALA A 85 -1.47 10.90 -7.36
CA ALA A 85 -0.72 10.88 -8.61
C ALA A 85 -1.13 9.74 -9.55
N ILE A 86 -1.40 8.54 -9.04
CA ILE A 86 -1.66 7.39 -9.90
C ILE A 86 -3.10 7.43 -10.42
N GLU A 87 -4.10 7.38 -9.53
CA GLU A 87 -5.52 7.28 -9.93
C GLU A 87 -5.97 8.46 -10.80
N ALA A 88 -5.49 9.68 -10.50
CA ALA A 88 -5.84 10.89 -11.25
C ALA A 88 -5.30 10.92 -12.70
N ASN A 89 -4.32 10.06 -13.02
CA ASN A 89 -3.63 10.05 -14.32
C ASN A 89 -3.79 8.71 -15.06
N VAL A 90 -4.73 7.88 -14.65
CA VAL A 90 -5.10 6.62 -15.32
C VAL A 90 -6.47 6.79 -15.98
N ALA A 91 -6.65 6.20 -17.17
CA ALA A 91 -7.95 6.20 -17.84
C ALA A 91 -9.01 5.43 -17.05
N ASP A 92 -10.27 5.79 -17.20
CA ASP A 92 -11.39 5.24 -16.42
C ASP A 92 -11.49 3.71 -16.49
N GLU A 93 -11.34 3.13 -17.68
CA GLU A 93 -11.49 1.68 -17.88
C GLU A 93 -10.48 0.85 -17.05
N PRO A 94 -9.15 1.05 -17.17
CA PRO A 94 -8.18 0.36 -16.31
C PRO A 94 -8.32 0.74 -14.83
N LEU A 95 -8.68 2.00 -14.51
CA LEU A 95 -8.91 2.43 -13.12
C LEU A 95 -10.06 1.65 -12.47
N PHE A 96 -11.20 1.49 -13.15
CA PHE A 96 -12.34 0.75 -12.63
C PHE A 96 -12.05 -0.75 -12.51
N ALA A 97 -11.28 -1.32 -13.44
CA ALA A 97 -10.82 -2.70 -13.32
C ALA A 97 -9.94 -2.90 -12.09
N ALA A 98 -9.00 -1.98 -11.84
CA ALA A 98 -8.17 -2.00 -10.64
C ALA A 98 -9.00 -1.84 -9.36
N LYS A 99 -9.91 -0.85 -9.28
CA LYS A 99 -10.75 -0.62 -8.10
C LYS A 99 -11.61 -1.84 -7.75
N ARG A 100 -12.15 -2.57 -8.74
CA ARG A 100 -12.88 -3.83 -8.48
C ARG A 100 -11.99 -4.88 -7.82
N ARG A 101 -10.74 -5.04 -8.28
CA ARG A 101 -9.77 -5.98 -7.68
C ARG A 101 -9.39 -5.56 -6.26
N LEU A 102 -9.07 -4.28 -6.07
CA LEU A 102 -8.74 -3.70 -4.76
C LEU A 102 -9.89 -3.86 -3.76
N TRP A 103 -11.13 -3.64 -4.19
CA TRP A 103 -12.31 -3.88 -3.37
C TRP A 103 -12.43 -5.36 -2.97
N GLY A 104 -12.18 -6.29 -3.90
CA GLY A 104 -12.14 -7.72 -3.62
C GLY A 104 -11.09 -8.09 -2.56
N TYR A 105 -9.91 -7.48 -2.59
CA TYR A 105 -8.89 -7.68 -1.56
C TYR A 105 -9.30 -7.09 -0.21
N GLY A 106 -9.96 -5.91 -0.20
CA GLY A 106 -10.53 -5.34 1.02
C GLY A 106 -11.60 -6.23 1.65
N ALA A 107 -12.49 -6.80 0.84
CA ALA A 107 -13.52 -7.73 1.29
C ALA A 107 -12.92 -9.02 1.88
N ARG A 108 -11.83 -9.52 1.30
CA ARG A 108 -11.07 -10.66 1.82
C ARG A 108 -10.44 -10.38 3.19
N THR A 109 -9.82 -9.22 3.35
CA THR A 109 -9.31 -8.77 4.65
C THR A 109 -10.44 -8.65 5.68
N ALA A 110 -11.60 -8.09 5.29
CA ALA A 110 -12.78 -8.00 6.14
C ALA A 110 -13.28 -9.40 6.57
N ALA A 111 -13.36 -10.35 5.65
CA ALA A 111 -13.74 -11.72 5.96
C ALA A 111 -12.78 -12.37 6.97
N LYS A 112 -11.46 -12.14 6.83
CA LYS A 112 -10.48 -12.63 7.80
C LYS A 112 -10.67 -11.98 9.18
N ILE A 113 -10.96 -10.68 9.24
CA ILE A 113 -11.26 -9.99 10.51
C ILE A 113 -12.54 -10.55 11.15
N ALA A 114 -13.59 -10.76 10.36
CA ALA A 114 -14.84 -11.36 10.81
C ALA A 114 -14.61 -12.74 11.45
N GLU A 115 -13.83 -13.59 10.79
CA GLU A 115 -13.40 -14.91 11.29
C GLU A 115 -12.63 -14.81 12.61
N LEU A 116 -11.60 -13.96 12.67
CA LEU A 116 -10.69 -13.88 13.82
C LEU A 116 -11.36 -13.31 15.09
N TYR A 117 -12.36 -12.45 14.93
CA TYR A 117 -13.05 -11.77 16.04
C TYR A 117 -14.46 -12.29 16.30
N GLY A 118 -14.99 -13.17 15.44
CA GLY A 118 -16.35 -13.70 15.58
C GLY A 118 -17.43 -12.63 15.43
N ILE A 119 -17.27 -11.73 14.46
CA ILE A 119 -18.14 -10.58 14.24
C ILE A 119 -18.81 -10.60 12.87
N GLU A 120 -19.89 -9.84 12.71
CA GLU A 120 -20.61 -9.69 11.44
C GLU A 120 -19.74 -9.07 10.34
N ILE A 121 -19.97 -9.49 9.10
CA ILE A 121 -19.14 -9.10 7.95
C ILE A 121 -19.23 -7.61 7.64
N GLU A 122 -20.38 -6.98 7.90
CA GLU A 122 -20.58 -5.54 7.73
C GLU A 122 -19.66 -4.75 8.67
N MET A 123 -19.64 -5.10 9.96
CA MET A 123 -18.78 -4.44 10.95
C MET A 123 -17.30 -4.73 10.66
N ALA A 124 -16.95 -5.95 10.25
CA ALA A 124 -15.59 -6.27 9.83
C ALA A 124 -15.17 -5.46 8.59
N GLY A 125 -16.11 -5.18 7.68
CA GLY A 125 -15.91 -4.30 6.52
C GLY A 125 -15.56 -2.87 6.91
N GLU A 126 -16.30 -2.28 7.85
CA GLU A 126 -16.00 -0.95 8.38
C GLU A 126 -14.61 -0.89 9.04
N ILE A 127 -14.25 -1.94 9.78
CA ILE A 127 -12.93 -2.04 10.44
C ILE A 127 -11.82 -2.20 9.41
N ALA A 128 -11.99 -3.06 8.40
CA ALA A 128 -11.03 -3.21 7.32
C ALA A 128 -10.82 -1.88 6.59
N GLN A 129 -11.89 -1.12 6.34
CA GLN A 129 -11.79 0.21 5.75
C GLN A 129 -11.06 1.21 6.66
N ALA A 130 -11.35 1.22 7.96
CA ALA A 130 -10.67 2.07 8.93
C ALA A 130 -9.16 1.77 9.00
N LEU A 131 -8.80 0.48 9.00
CA LEU A 131 -7.40 0.03 8.96
C LEU A 131 -6.71 0.48 7.66
N MET A 132 -7.37 0.39 6.51
CA MET A 132 -6.83 0.88 5.23
C MET A 132 -6.61 2.39 5.24
N ILE A 133 -7.54 3.18 5.79
CA ILE A 133 -7.37 4.64 5.93
C ILE A 133 -6.20 4.97 6.86
N ALA A 134 -6.09 4.27 7.99
CA ALA A 134 -4.97 4.43 8.92
C ALA A 134 -3.64 4.09 8.23
N MET A 135 -3.61 3.04 7.42
CA MET A 135 -2.45 2.63 6.63
C MET A 135 -2.04 3.68 5.60
N GLN A 136 -2.99 4.25 4.87
CA GLN A 136 -2.74 5.34 3.91
C GLN A 136 -2.17 6.58 4.60
N GLY A 137 -2.75 6.96 5.75
CA GLY A 137 -2.26 8.08 6.55
C GLY A 137 -0.83 7.85 7.03
N ALA A 138 -0.55 6.69 7.60
CA ALA A 138 0.79 6.33 8.07
C ALA A 138 1.82 6.31 6.93
N ALA A 139 1.48 5.75 5.77
CA ALA A 139 2.37 5.74 4.60
C ALA A 139 2.66 7.16 4.08
N HIS A 140 1.67 8.05 4.12
CA HIS A 140 1.86 9.45 3.72
C HIS A 140 2.77 10.20 4.70
N PHE A 141 2.59 10.02 6.01
CA PHE A 141 3.47 10.60 7.03
C PHE A 141 4.90 10.07 6.93
N ASP A 142 5.07 8.77 6.69
CA ASP A 142 6.39 8.16 6.53
C ASP A 142 7.15 8.84 5.38
N ILE A 143 6.55 8.92 4.19
CA ILE A 143 7.20 9.55 3.03
C ILE A 143 7.47 11.04 3.22
N THR A 144 6.55 11.78 3.84
CA THR A 144 6.75 13.22 4.08
C THR A 144 7.79 13.51 5.17
N SER A 145 7.98 12.55 6.08
CA SER A 145 8.95 12.60 7.18
C SER A 145 10.33 12.02 6.82
N GLN A 146 10.47 11.31 5.71
CA GLN A 146 11.78 10.85 5.25
C GLN A 146 12.72 12.05 5.01
N ARG A 147 13.83 12.05 5.75
CA ARG A 147 14.91 13.04 5.69
C ARG A 147 16.22 12.29 5.66
N ASP A 148 17.25 12.90 5.09
CA ASP A 148 18.62 12.42 5.27
C ASP A 148 18.94 12.44 6.78
N PRO A 149 19.19 11.29 7.43
CA PRO A 149 19.43 11.24 8.88
C PRO A 149 20.59 12.11 9.34
N SER A 150 21.57 12.38 8.47
CA SER A 150 22.72 13.24 8.76
C SER A 150 22.34 14.72 8.87
N THR A 151 21.19 15.11 8.31
CA THR A 151 20.70 16.50 8.29
C THR A 151 19.68 16.81 9.39
N VAL A 152 19.17 15.80 10.11
CA VAL A 152 18.14 15.98 11.13
C VAL A 152 18.77 16.39 12.48
N PRO A 153 18.41 17.55 13.05
CA PRO A 153 18.84 17.97 14.39
C PRO A 153 18.49 16.93 15.46
N GLU A 154 19.36 16.77 16.46
CA GLU A 154 19.23 15.71 17.48
C GLU A 154 17.90 15.79 18.25
N ASP A 155 17.45 17.00 18.58
CA ASP A 155 16.19 17.28 19.27
C ASP A 155 14.95 16.93 18.43
N MET A 156 15.07 16.93 17.10
CA MET A 156 13.98 16.57 16.18
C MET A 156 13.94 15.08 15.84
N ARG A 157 15.01 14.31 16.07
CA ARG A 157 15.05 12.87 15.72
C ARG A 157 13.88 12.07 16.31
N PRO A 158 13.47 12.25 17.59
CA PRO A 158 12.32 11.51 18.13
C PRO A 158 11.02 11.82 17.41
N LEU A 159 10.82 13.07 16.99
CA LEU A 159 9.62 13.48 16.25
C LEU A 159 9.53 12.76 14.90
N TYR A 160 10.62 12.73 14.13
CA TYR A 160 10.67 12.03 12.84
C TYR A 160 10.54 10.50 13.01
N ALA A 161 11.18 9.91 14.02
CA ALA A 161 11.03 8.49 14.32
C ALA A 161 9.56 8.13 14.63
N SER A 162 8.84 8.99 15.36
CA SER A 162 7.41 8.81 15.64
C SER A 162 6.51 8.94 14.40
N GLN A 163 7.05 9.40 13.28
CA GLN A 163 6.35 9.50 11.99
C GLN A 163 6.53 8.27 11.10
N ALA A 164 7.41 7.34 11.49
CA ALA A 164 7.64 6.11 10.77
C ALA A 164 6.37 5.28 10.64
N TYR A 165 6.19 4.65 9.48
CA TYR A 165 5.05 3.76 9.22
C TYR A 165 4.94 2.65 10.28
N THR A 166 6.08 2.03 10.63
CA THR A 166 6.17 0.92 11.59
C THR A 166 5.82 1.31 13.02
N GLU A 167 5.75 2.60 13.34
CA GLU A 167 5.30 3.10 14.64
C GLU A 167 3.83 3.51 14.60
N ARG A 168 3.43 4.28 13.56
CA ARG A 168 2.09 4.86 13.48
C ARG A 168 1.01 3.86 13.13
N PHE A 169 1.21 3.07 12.08
CA PHE A 169 0.17 2.14 11.63
C PHE A 169 -0.20 1.13 12.71
N PRO A 170 0.75 0.41 13.36
CA PRO A 170 0.41 -0.55 14.39
C PRO A 170 -0.31 0.08 15.58
N THR A 171 0.12 1.28 16.00
CA THR A 171 -0.48 2.00 17.12
C THR A 171 -1.94 2.34 16.82
N THR A 172 -2.23 2.93 15.66
CA THR A 172 -3.61 3.26 15.26
C THR A 172 -4.45 2.00 15.02
N ALA A 173 -3.88 0.97 14.40
CA ALA A 173 -4.58 -0.29 14.16
C ALA A 173 -5.01 -0.99 15.46
N ARG A 174 -4.14 -1.03 16.47
CA ARG A 174 -4.48 -1.59 17.80
C ARG A 174 -5.59 -0.79 18.48
N LEU A 175 -5.60 0.55 18.36
CA LEU A 175 -6.67 1.39 18.89
C LEU A 175 -8.01 1.12 18.20
N ILE A 176 -8.01 0.94 16.87
CA ILE A 176 -9.21 0.55 16.11
C ILE A 176 -9.72 -0.80 16.61
N LEU A 177 -8.85 -1.81 16.69
CA LEU A 177 -9.23 -3.17 17.09
C LEU A 177 -9.60 -3.29 18.57
N ALA A 178 -9.14 -2.39 19.44
CA ALA A 178 -9.56 -2.36 20.84
C ALA A 178 -11.07 -2.08 21.02
N SER A 179 -11.74 -1.51 20.01
CA SER A 179 -13.20 -1.38 19.99
C SER A 179 -13.95 -2.72 19.91
N LEU A 180 -13.23 -3.81 19.55
CA LEU A 180 -13.75 -5.17 19.44
C LEU A 180 -13.45 -6.05 20.68
N ALA A 181 -12.79 -5.48 21.70
CA ALA A 181 -12.32 -6.20 22.87
C ALA A 181 -13.40 -6.31 23.96
#